data_AF-A0A7C4YFT8-F1
#
_entry.id   AF-A0A7C4YFT8-F1
#
_cell.length_a   1.000
_cell.length_b   1.000
_cell.length_c   1.000
_cell.angle_alpha   90.00
_cell.angle_beta   90.00
_cell.angle_gamma   90.00
#
_symmetry.space_group_name_H-M   'P 1'
#
loop_
_entity.id
_entity.type
_entity.pdbx_description
1 polymer ?
#
loop_
_entity_poly.entity_id
_entity_poly.type
_entity_poly.pdbx_seq_one_letter_code
_entity_poly.pdbx_strand_id
1 'polypeptide(L)'
;MDELDLLRGFVRRMQIIAGALIAGVLAFLIVATLVVHAGGGPLQAPAGNLPLITLILVGLSLVQIPTAVVFPGLMIQAAVQQLKSGQKSNLSPMAAMLRALNSVMIMRMAMLEGGAFAATIAYMLEGSHFAWPGILAPVTLMLWYFPTTNGCREKLEEIAGQLKREP
;
A
#
# COMPACT_ATOMS: atom_id res chain seq x y z
N MET A 1 -7.90 -0.66 -30.37
CA MET A 1 -6.95 -0.23 -29.34
C MET A 1 -6.28 -1.48 -28.84
N ASP A 2 -4.96 -1.55 -28.96
CA ASP A 2 -4.22 -2.75 -28.61
C ASP A 2 -4.30 -3.01 -27.10
N GLU A 3 -4.40 -4.27 -26.72
CA GLU A 3 -4.45 -4.72 -25.33
C GLU A 3 -3.25 -4.21 -24.52
N LEU A 4 -2.10 -4.08 -25.18
CA LEU A 4 -0.88 -3.50 -24.62
C LEU A 4 -1.03 -2.01 -24.29
N ASP A 5 -1.73 -1.24 -25.13
CA ASP A 5 -1.96 0.18 -24.88
C ASP A 5 -2.90 0.40 -23.70
N LEU A 6 -3.94 -0.45 -23.59
CA LEU A 6 -4.81 -0.50 -22.43
C LEU A 6 -4.01 -0.77 -21.15
N LEU A 7 -3.23 -1.86 -21.14
CA LEU A 7 -2.41 -2.24 -19.99
C LEU A 7 -1.47 -1.11 -19.56
N ARG A 8 -0.75 -0.50 -20.52
CA ARG A 8 0.16 0.64 -20.27
C ARG A 8 -0.58 1.83 -19.63
N GLY A 9 -1.76 2.16 -20.13
CA GLY A 9 -2.60 3.22 -19.57
C GLY A 9 -3.06 2.94 -18.14
N PHE A 10 -3.37 1.69 -17.80
CA PHE A 10 -3.70 1.29 -16.43
C PHE A 10 -2.49 1.34 -15.50
N VAL A 11 -1.37 0.74 -15.91
CA VAL A 11 -0.13 0.72 -15.12
C VAL A 11 0.36 2.13 -14.82
N ARG A 12 0.33 3.04 -15.81
CA ARG A 12 0.73 4.44 -15.60
C ARG A 12 -0.12 5.14 -14.54
N ARG A 13 -1.44 4.91 -14.52
CA ARG A 13 -2.32 5.46 -13.48
C ARG A 13 -1.98 4.90 -12.10
N MET A 14 -1.74 3.59 -12.02
CA MET A 14 -1.31 2.95 -10.77
C MET A 14 0.02 3.52 -10.27
N GLN A 15 0.99 3.74 -11.17
CA GLN A 15 2.30 4.33 -10.84
C GLN A 15 2.17 5.76 -10.31
N ILE A 16 1.29 6.57 -10.90
CA ILE A 16 1.02 7.94 -10.42
C ILE A 16 0.45 7.90 -9.00
N ILE A 17 -0.54 7.03 -8.75
CA ILE A 17 -1.14 6.91 -7.41
C ILE A 17 -0.11 6.41 -6.41
N ALA A 18 0.59 5.31 -6.69
CA ALA A 18 1.62 4.77 -5.81
C ALA A 18 2.73 5.80 -5.52
N GLY A 19 3.19 6.50 -6.55
CA GLY A 19 4.18 7.57 -6.42
C GLY A 19 3.69 8.71 -5.53
N ALA A 20 2.43 9.12 -5.67
CA ALA A 20 1.83 10.16 -4.84
C ALA A 20 1.75 9.75 -3.36
N LEU A 21 1.34 8.51 -3.06
CA LEU A 21 1.25 8.01 -1.68
C LEU A 21 2.64 7.91 -1.03
N ILE A 22 3.64 7.38 -1.76
CA ILE A 22 5.02 7.33 -1.28
C ILE A 22 5.56 8.74 -1.03
N ALA A 23 5.37 9.65 -1.99
CA ALA A 23 5.83 11.03 -1.87
C ALA A 23 5.16 11.75 -0.68
N GLY A 24 3.88 11.49 -0.41
CA GLY A 24 3.16 12.03 0.74
C GLY A 24 3.78 11.60 2.07
N VAL A 25 4.07 10.31 2.23
CA VAL A 25 4.75 9.77 3.43
C VAL A 25 6.13 10.37 3.60
N LEU A 26 6.93 10.46 2.53
CA LEU A 26 8.28 11.03 2.58
C LEU A 26 8.27 12.53 2.90
N ALA A 27 7.35 13.29 2.29
CA ALA A 27 7.21 14.72 2.58
C ALA A 27 6.81 14.95 4.05
N PHE A 28 5.88 14.15 4.57
CA PHE A 28 5.48 14.23 5.97
C PHE A 28 6.61 13.81 6.92
N LEU A 29 7.38 12.79 6.56
CA LEU A 29 8.56 12.38 7.32
C LEU A 29 9.59 13.52 7.41
N ILE A 30 9.85 14.23 6.30
CA ILE A 30 10.73 15.40 6.28
C ILE A 30 10.21 16.47 7.24
N VAL A 31 8.91 16.80 7.17
CA VAL A 31 8.29 17.78 8.08
C VAL A 31 8.42 17.34 9.53
N ALA A 32 8.11 16.08 9.84
CA ALA A 32 8.24 15.53 11.19
C ALA A 32 9.69 15.62 11.72
N THR A 33 10.68 15.27 10.89
CA THR A 33 12.10 15.39 11.24
C THR A 33 12.51 16.84 11.48
N LEU A 34 12.06 17.77 10.64
CA LEU A 34 12.34 19.20 10.82
C LEU A 34 11.70 19.73 12.11
N VAL A 35 10.45 19.35 12.40
CA VAL A 35 9.77 19.73 13.65
C VAL A 35 10.55 19.25 14.86
N VAL A 36 10.96 17.97 14.89
CA VAL A 36 11.67 17.38 16.03
C VAL A 36 13.06 18.00 16.24
N HIS A 37 13.82 18.28 15.18
CA HIS A 37 15.20 18.74 15.31
C HIS A 37 15.36 20.26 15.30
N ALA A 38 14.57 20.98 14.50
CA ALA A 38 14.66 22.44 14.39
C ALA A 38 13.69 23.17 15.35
N GLY A 39 12.59 22.52 15.74
CA GLY A 39 11.56 23.10 16.62
C GLY A 39 11.88 23.06 18.11
N GLY A 40 13.06 22.56 18.51
CA GLY A 40 13.47 22.50 19.92
C GLY A 40 13.17 21.18 20.64
N GLY A 41 12.79 20.13 19.91
CA GLY A 41 12.59 18.78 20.45
C GLY A 41 11.24 18.16 20.06
N PRO A 42 10.91 17.00 20.64
CA PRO A 42 9.61 16.35 20.43
C PRO A 42 8.46 17.27 20.84
N LEU A 43 7.31 17.15 20.17
CA LEU A 43 6.12 17.93 20.55
C LEU A 43 5.63 17.62 21.98
N GLN A 44 5.97 16.43 22.50
CA GLN A 44 5.69 16.00 23.87
C GLN A 44 6.90 15.22 24.43
N ALA A 45 7.72 15.78 25.33
CA ALA A 45 8.76 15.01 26.06
C ALA A 45 9.12 15.59 27.46
N PRO A 46 9.51 14.77 28.47
CA PRO A 46 9.07 13.39 28.84
C PRO A 46 8.82 13.18 30.37
N ALA A 47 8.29 12.03 30.81
CA ALA A 47 8.59 11.45 32.15
C ALA A 47 8.23 9.94 32.26
N GLY A 48 8.76 9.12 31.38
CA GLY A 48 8.80 7.67 31.54
C GLY A 48 9.85 7.10 30.62
N ASN A 49 10.67 6.14 31.10
CA ASN A 49 11.70 5.50 30.28
C ASN A 49 11.13 4.73 29.05
N LEU A 50 9.81 4.59 28.97
CA LEU A 50 9.12 3.85 27.92
C LEU A 50 8.28 4.81 27.05
N PRO A 51 8.59 4.93 25.75
CA PRO A 51 7.84 5.75 24.80
C PRO A 51 6.53 5.04 24.41
N LEU A 52 5.51 5.17 25.26
CA LEU A 52 4.27 4.40 25.16
C LEU A 52 3.51 4.68 23.86
N ILE A 53 3.45 5.93 23.41
CA ILE A 53 2.73 6.30 22.18
C ILE A 53 3.45 5.69 20.97
N THR A 54 4.78 5.74 20.95
CA THR A 54 5.60 5.09 19.91
C THR A 54 5.34 3.60 19.87
N LEU A 55 5.33 2.92 21.01
CA LEU A 55 5.07 1.48 21.05
C LEU A 55 3.68 1.13 20.49
N ILE A 56 2.66 1.90 20.83
CA ILE A 56 1.29 1.69 20.33
C ILE A 56 1.22 1.90 18.82
N LEU A 57 1.68 3.06 18.33
CA LEU A 57 1.56 3.43 16.91
C LEU A 57 2.47 2.60 16.01
N VAL A 58 3.67 2.24 16.47
CA VAL A 58 4.54 1.28 15.78
C VAL A 58 3.88 -0.10 15.76
N GLY A 59 3.31 -0.55 16.88
CA GLY A 59 2.55 -1.81 16.93
C GLY A 59 1.41 -1.83 15.92
N LEU A 60 0.63 -0.76 15.84
CA LEU A 60 -0.44 -0.61 14.84
C LEU A 60 0.11 -0.60 13.41
N SER A 61 1.21 0.12 13.15
CA SER A 61 1.89 0.09 11.85
C SER A 61 2.31 -1.32 11.44
N LEU A 62 2.89 -2.09 12.38
CA LEU A 62 3.32 -3.46 12.13
C LEU A 62 2.13 -4.39 11.84
N VAL A 63 0.97 -4.19 12.48
CA VAL A 63 -0.26 -4.94 12.18
C VAL A 63 -0.82 -4.61 10.79
N GLN A 64 -0.59 -3.40 10.27
CA GLN A 64 -1.03 -3.06 8.92
C GLN A 64 -0.29 -3.85 7.84
N ILE A 65 0.93 -4.30 8.08
CA ILE A 65 1.73 -5.09 7.12
C ILE A 65 1.04 -6.40 6.70
N PRO A 66 0.72 -7.35 7.61
CA PRO A 66 0.01 -8.57 7.22
C PRO A 66 -1.38 -8.27 6.65
N THR A 67 -2.06 -7.25 7.18
CA THR A 67 -3.38 -6.81 6.69
C THR A 67 -3.30 -6.39 5.22
N ALA A 68 -2.25 -5.65 4.82
CA ALA A 68 -1.97 -5.22 3.45
C ALA A 68 -1.60 -6.38 2.49
N VAL A 69 -1.31 -7.58 3.01
CA VAL A 69 -1.12 -8.78 2.20
C VAL A 69 -2.43 -9.56 2.09
N VAL A 70 -3.11 -9.80 3.21
CA VAL A 70 -4.31 -10.65 3.31
C VAL A 70 -5.51 -10.05 2.58
N PHE A 71 -5.86 -8.79 2.86
CA PHE A 71 -7.06 -8.17 2.29
C PHE A 71 -7.02 -8.08 0.76
N PRO A 72 -5.91 -7.61 0.15
CA PRO A 72 -5.72 -7.68 -1.29
C PRO A 72 -5.90 -9.07 -1.89
N GLY A 73 -5.42 -10.12 -1.22
CA GLY A 73 -5.58 -11.50 -1.67
C GLY A 73 -7.04 -11.93 -1.72
N LEU A 74 -7.80 -11.65 -0.65
CA LEU A 74 -9.24 -11.94 -0.57
C LEU A 74 -10.03 -11.19 -1.64
N MET A 75 -9.69 -9.92 -1.89
CA MET A 75 -10.34 -9.11 -2.93
C MET A 75 -10.10 -9.64 -4.34
N ILE A 76 -8.89 -10.12 -4.65
CA ILE A 76 -8.60 -10.77 -5.94
C ILE A 76 -9.44 -12.04 -6.08
N GLN A 77 -9.47 -12.90 -5.06
CA GLN A 77 -10.25 -14.13 -5.09
C GLN A 77 -11.75 -13.84 -5.30
N ALA A 78 -12.29 -12.84 -4.61
CA ALA A 78 -13.67 -12.41 -4.79
C ALA A 78 -13.92 -11.90 -6.23
N ALA A 79 -13.00 -11.13 -6.81
CA ALA A 79 -13.12 -10.66 -8.19
C ALA A 79 -13.08 -11.82 -9.21
N VAL A 80 -12.23 -12.82 -8.99
CA VAL A 80 -12.16 -14.03 -9.83
C VAL A 80 -13.47 -14.82 -9.72
N GLN A 81 -14.02 -15.00 -8.52
CA GLN A 81 -15.31 -15.68 -8.33
C GLN A 81 -16.47 -14.96 -9.03
N GLN A 82 -16.48 -13.63 -9.04
CA GLN A 82 -17.48 -12.84 -9.78
C GLN A 82 -17.37 -13.02 -11.30
N LEU A 83 -16.16 -13.17 -11.83
CA LEU A 83 -15.96 -13.46 -13.25
C LEU A 83 -16.41 -14.88 -13.60
N LYS A 84 -16.14 -15.85 -12.72
CA LYS A 84 -16.56 -17.25 -12.89
C LYS A 84 -18.06 -17.44 -12.85
N SER A 85 -18.77 -16.71 -11.99
CA SER A 85 -20.23 -16.80 -11.88
C SER A 85 -20.97 -16.26 -13.11
N GLY A 86 -20.24 -15.75 -14.12
CA GLY A 86 -20.84 -15.17 -15.31
C GLY A 86 -21.63 -13.90 -15.01
N GLN A 87 -21.35 -13.24 -13.87
CA GLN A 87 -22.01 -11.98 -13.53
C GLN A 87 -21.81 -11.01 -14.68
N LYS A 88 -22.91 -10.61 -15.33
CA LYS A 88 -22.89 -9.81 -16.55
C LYS A 88 -22.19 -8.48 -16.30
N SER A 89 -20.93 -8.42 -16.69
CA SER A 89 -20.14 -7.21 -16.79
C SER A 89 -20.29 -6.66 -18.21
N ASN A 90 -20.58 -5.36 -18.35
CA ASN A 90 -20.52 -4.66 -19.64
C ASN A 90 -19.07 -4.48 -20.16
N LEU A 91 -18.08 -4.82 -19.33
CA LEU A 91 -16.67 -4.78 -19.66
C LEU A 91 -16.21 -6.15 -20.15
N SER A 92 -15.22 -6.16 -21.06
CA SER A 92 -14.49 -7.38 -21.39
C SER A 92 -13.88 -8.00 -20.12
N PRO A 93 -13.74 -9.34 -20.03
CA PRO A 93 -13.16 -9.99 -18.86
C PRO A 93 -11.79 -9.41 -18.46
N MET A 94 -10.96 -9.10 -19.45
CA MET A 94 -9.66 -8.46 -19.24
C MET A 94 -9.78 -7.06 -18.62
N ALA A 95 -10.69 -6.23 -19.11
CA ALA A 95 -10.91 -4.89 -18.55
C ALA A 95 -11.48 -4.93 -17.13
N ALA A 96 -12.40 -5.87 -16.85
CA ALA A 96 -12.91 -6.09 -15.50
C ALA A 96 -11.79 -6.52 -14.53
N MET A 97 -10.88 -7.37 -14.98
CA MET A 97 -9.76 -7.85 -14.18
C MET A 97 -8.70 -6.77 -13.93
N LEU A 98 -8.35 -5.99 -14.95
CA LEU A 98 -7.50 -4.81 -14.79
C LEU A 98 -8.07 -3.81 -13.78
N ARG A 99 -9.40 -3.61 -13.79
CA ARG A 99 -10.08 -2.76 -12.80
C ARG A 99 -9.96 -3.33 -11.39
N ALA A 100 -10.15 -4.63 -11.21
CA ALA A 100 -9.99 -5.28 -9.91
C ALA A 100 -8.55 -5.15 -9.38
N LEU A 101 -7.55 -5.42 -10.24
CA LEU A 101 -6.14 -5.28 -9.88
C LEU A 101 -5.77 -3.85 -9.47
N ASN A 102 -6.32 -2.84 -10.16
CA ASN A 102 -6.11 -1.44 -9.80
C ASN A 102 -6.66 -1.15 -8.39
N SER A 103 -7.91 -1.52 -8.10
CA SER A 103 -8.51 -1.30 -6.77
C SER A 103 -7.74 -2.00 -5.66
N VAL A 104 -7.33 -3.25 -5.90
CA VAL A 104 -6.57 -4.06 -4.93
C VAL A 104 -5.22 -3.44 -4.60
N MET A 105 -4.54 -2.93 -5.62
CA MET A 105 -3.24 -2.31 -5.46
C MET A 105 -3.35 -0.96 -4.75
N ILE A 106 -4.34 -0.12 -5.08
CA ILE A 106 -4.60 1.13 -4.36
C ILE A 106 -4.87 0.83 -2.88
N MET A 107 -5.73 -0.15 -2.59
CA MET A 107 -6.02 -0.60 -1.23
C MET A 107 -4.75 -1.01 -0.49
N ARG A 108 -3.91 -1.86 -1.10
CA ARG A 108 -2.62 -2.29 -0.52
C ARG A 108 -1.74 -1.10 -0.17
N MET A 109 -1.57 -0.17 -1.11
CA MET A 109 -0.70 0.99 -0.92
C MET A 109 -1.22 1.91 0.19
N ALA A 110 -2.53 2.15 0.25
CA ALA A 110 -3.17 2.97 1.29
C ALA A 110 -3.01 2.36 2.69
N MET A 111 -3.08 1.03 2.82
CA MET A 111 -2.89 0.35 4.10
C MET A 111 -1.46 0.48 4.62
N LEU A 112 -0.47 0.33 3.74
CA LEU A 112 0.94 0.52 4.08
C LEU A 112 1.24 1.99 4.39
N GLU A 113 0.70 2.91 3.60
CA GLU A 113 0.80 4.36 3.81
C GLU A 113 0.27 4.76 5.19
N GLY A 114 -0.91 4.25 5.58
CA GLY A 114 -1.49 4.50 6.90
C GLY A 114 -0.60 4.03 8.05
N GLY A 115 0.06 2.88 7.91
CA GLY A 115 1.05 2.40 8.88
C GLY A 115 2.28 3.30 8.97
N ALA A 116 2.82 3.71 7.82
CA ALA A 116 3.96 4.62 7.76
C ALA A 116 3.64 5.99 8.38
N PHE A 117 2.45 6.54 8.11
CA PHE A 117 1.98 7.78 8.72
C PHE A 117 1.84 7.65 10.23
N ALA A 118 1.22 6.58 10.73
CA ALA A 118 1.07 6.36 12.17
C ALA A 118 2.43 6.34 12.89
N ALA A 119 3.42 5.63 12.33
CA ALA A 119 4.76 5.59 12.90
C ALA A 119 5.51 6.93 12.76
N THR A 120 5.26 7.70 11.70
CA THR A 120 5.83 9.05 11.54
C THR A 120 5.22 10.03 12.56
N ILE A 121 3.92 9.92 12.84
CA ILE A 121 3.26 10.70 13.90
C ILE A 121 3.88 10.36 15.26
N ALA A 122 4.10 9.07 15.57
CA ALA A 122 4.80 8.66 16.79
C ALA A 122 6.16 9.32 16.92
N TYR A 123 6.95 9.30 15.84
CA TYR A 123 8.25 9.93 15.80
C TYR A 123 8.16 11.44 16.06
N MET A 124 7.19 12.12 15.46
CA MET A 124 6.99 13.57 15.68
C MET A 124 6.58 13.90 17.12
N LEU A 125 5.79 13.04 17.76
CA LEU A 125 5.29 13.25 19.12
C LEU A 125 6.38 13.06 20.18
N GLU A 126 7.10 11.93 20.13
CA GLU A 126 8.03 11.52 21.19
C GLU A 126 9.51 11.61 20.78
N GLY A 127 9.82 11.85 19.50
CA GLY A 127 11.20 11.90 18.98
C GLY A 127 11.96 10.58 19.07
N SER A 128 11.27 9.48 19.40
CA SER A 128 11.89 8.19 19.70
C SER A 128 12.41 7.49 18.45
N HIS A 129 13.66 7.03 18.50
CA HIS A 129 14.26 6.24 17.42
C HIS A 129 13.58 4.86 17.25
N PHE A 130 12.81 4.38 18.22
CA PHE A 130 12.02 3.16 18.09
C PHE A 130 10.89 3.27 17.06
N ALA A 131 10.56 4.49 16.59
CA ALA A 131 9.59 4.69 15.52
C ALA A 131 10.10 4.26 14.14
N TRP A 132 11.43 4.24 13.92
CA TRP A 132 12.03 3.99 12.60
C TRP A 132 11.62 2.67 11.95
N PRO A 133 11.62 1.51 12.65
CA PRO A 133 11.14 0.26 12.05
C PRO A 133 9.69 0.37 11.54
N GLY A 134 8.81 1.05 12.27
CA GLY A 134 7.41 1.25 11.88
C GLY A 134 7.23 2.20 10.70
N ILE A 135 8.23 3.02 10.37
CA ILE A 135 8.24 3.91 9.19
C ILE A 135 8.87 3.18 8.01
N LEU A 136 10.07 2.63 8.20
CA LEU A 136 10.88 2.06 7.13
C LEU A 136 10.28 0.76 6.58
N ALA A 137 9.70 -0.10 7.43
CA ALA A 137 9.11 -1.35 6.98
C ALA A 137 7.96 -1.14 5.96
N PRO A 138 6.91 -0.35 6.25
CA PRO A 138 5.85 -0.10 5.28
C PRO A 138 6.35 0.67 4.04
N VAL A 139 7.23 1.65 4.18
CA VAL A 139 7.81 2.38 3.03
C VAL A 139 8.58 1.43 2.11
N THR A 140 9.40 0.53 2.67
CA THR A 140 10.13 -0.48 1.89
C THR A 140 9.16 -1.42 1.16
N LEU A 141 8.07 -1.83 1.81
CA LEU A 141 7.04 -2.64 1.18
C LEU A 141 6.28 -1.88 0.09
N MET A 142 6.02 -0.59 0.24
CA MET A 142 5.44 0.25 -0.81
C MET A 142 6.33 0.30 -2.05
N LEU A 143 7.65 0.41 -1.87
CA LEU A 143 8.63 0.35 -2.96
C LEU A 143 8.68 -1.06 -3.59
N TRP A 144 8.63 -2.11 -2.78
CA TRP A 144 8.62 -3.49 -3.25
C TRP A 144 7.37 -3.80 -4.09
N TYR A 145 6.20 -3.31 -3.67
CA TYR A 145 4.93 -3.50 -4.37
C TYR A 145 4.66 -2.44 -5.43
N PHE A 146 5.65 -1.63 -5.79
CA PHE A 146 5.48 -0.59 -6.80
C PHE A 146 5.03 -1.20 -8.14
N PRO A 147 3.99 -0.64 -8.79
CA PRO A 147 3.42 -1.23 -9.99
C PRO A 147 4.38 -1.15 -11.17
N THR A 148 4.68 -2.31 -11.73
CA THR A 148 5.44 -2.44 -12.97
C THR A 148 4.59 -3.14 -14.02
N THR A 149 4.84 -2.82 -15.30
CA THR A 149 4.12 -3.45 -16.42
C THR A 149 4.28 -4.96 -16.41
N ASN A 150 5.49 -5.44 -16.08
CA ASN A 150 5.79 -6.87 -16.00
C ASN A 150 5.03 -7.55 -14.86
N GLY A 151 5.00 -6.97 -13.66
CA GLY A 151 4.29 -7.55 -12.52
C GLY A 151 2.76 -7.57 -12.70
N CYS A 152 2.20 -6.55 -13.37
CA CYS A 152 0.78 -6.57 -13.74
C CYS A 152 0.48 -7.65 -14.78
N ARG A 153 1.34 -7.81 -15.80
CA ARG A 153 1.18 -8.83 -16.84
C ARG A 153 1.25 -10.24 -16.26
N GLU A 154 2.25 -10.53 -15.42
CA GLU A 154 2.42 -11.83 -14.78
C GLU A 154 1.19 -12.22 -13.95
N LYS A 155 0.66 -11.29 -13.15
CA LYS A 155 -0.57 -11.51 -12.38
C LYS A 155 -1.80 -11.75 -13.25
N LEU A 156 -1.90 -11.04 -14.39
CA LEU A 156 -2.98 -11.27 -15.34
C LEU A 156 -2.91 -12.66 -15.95
N GLU A 157 -1.70 -13.10 -16.33
CA GLU A 157 -1.45 -14.44 -16.87
C GLU A 157 -1.76 -15.53 -15.84
N GLU A 158 -1.36 -15.33 -14.57
CA GLU A 158 -1.67 -16.24 -13.45
C GLU A 158 -3.18 -16.42 -13.29
N ILE A 159 -3.94 -15.33 -13.18
CA ILE A 159 -5.39 -15.39 -12.97
C ILE A 159 -6.10 -15.92 -14.23
N ALA A 160 -5.65 -15.56 -15.44
CA ALA A 160 -6.19 -16.13 -16.68
C ALA A 160 -5.97 -17.66 -16.73
N GLY A 161 -4.84 -18.14 -16.19
CA GLY A 161 -4.59 -19.57 -15.99
C GLY A 161 -5.57 -20.21 -15.00
N GLN A 162 -5.87 -19.54 -13.89
CA GLN A 162 -6.86 -20.00 -12.90
C GLN A 162 -8.27 -20.11 -13.50
N LEU A 163 -8.67 -19.18 -14.37
CA LEU A 163 -9.98 -19.23 -15.05
C LEU A 163 -10.11 -20.38 -16.05
N LYS A 164 -9.02 -20.85 -16.66
CA LYS A 164 -9.04 -21.97 -17.61
C LYS A 164 -9.06 -23.35 -16.94
N ARG A 165 -8.63 -23.45 -15.67
CA ARG A 165 -8.42 -24.73 -14.98
C ARG A 165 -9.67 -25.28 -14.28
N GLU A 166 -10.72 -24.49 -14.15
CA GLU A 166 -11.97 -24.92 -13.52
C GLU A 166 -13.06 -25.03 -14.59
N PRO A 167 -13.49 -26.26 -14.95
CA PRO A 167 -14.61 -26.49 -15.84
C PRO A 167 -15.97 -26.17 -15.20
#